data_AF-A0A4V0BQV8-F1
#
_entry.id   AF-A0A4V0BQV8-F1
#
_cell.length_a   1.000
_cell.length_b   1.000
_cell.length_c   1.000
_cell.angle_alpha   90.00
_cell.angle_beta   90.00
_cell.angle_gamma   90.00
#
_symmetry.space_group_name_H-M   'P 1'
#
loop_
_entity.id
_entity.type
_entity.pdbx_description
1 polymer ?
#
loop_
_entity_poly.entity_id
_entity_poly.type
_entity_poly.pdbx_seq_one_letter_code
_entity_poly.pdbx_strand_id
1 'polypeptide(L)'
;MSEIAKFLIKNNLINETYTDYLVRQSPDGLREDEKKFFMSVLLKDREELKKIKVLKQDKIYEIFLKLSDHHFSVDNFFNEAIYDYFNKAFADNNENIIKGIEDYFKKIIFLQDVNDPQKITLNINSISRILYNKLVNPQEDHLFTKMKSYVLESQISDNINDDVKLLLLILDKKINLDVIVNTFNLDDSVNILNLDVSVNTLLEKIQNISKEADKQTLEKELLYLISKKINNKIPIIMFDPSDFQKVRSEQKEFYKTLWEKEKISLNSSTLLAILSIFEDKQIDSYENIYDKLNTLDAKKTIIKLLNYIDSNIFSNIEIYSHESNNLYITSNINSFRSIIRTYMNHEDKKIPFNLFNPTILWQELTNVQSKISRKHYKEILNTLDKDFITEQLNKSSISLPTFEELIENYKDSFTNKINIKTLEIGEMKSLVRRPNRKPDNRNDKQKKLAEYINQHSNIDDIKEKVINQYKVRDLLSIKNSINNKEIYIDILNKRKLSAKNSKNKIEQLIAELETKNELPSNM
;
A
#
# COMPACT_ATOMS: atom_id res chain seq x y z
N MET A 1 -20.14 40.49 -1.43
CA MET A 1 -20.68 41.73 -2.04
C MET A 1 -22.18 41.54 -2.25
N SER A 2 -23.02 42.46 -1.79
CA SER A 2 -24.49 42.30 -1.90
C SER A 2 -24.94 42.35 -3.37
N GLU A 3 -26.07 41.72 -3.69
CA GLU A 3 -26.69 41.76 -5.03
C GLU A 3 -26.94 43.21 -5.50
N ILE A 4 -27.24 44.13 -4.57
CA ILE A 4 -27.38 45.56 -4.85
C ILE A 4 -26.08 46.17 -5.34
N ALA A 5 -24.94 45.90 -4.71
CA ALA A 5 -23.66 46.43 -5.15
C ALA A 5 -23.28 45.91 -6.55
N LYS A 6 -23.52 44.63 -6.86
CA LYS A 6 -23.33 44.09 -8.21
C LYS A 6 -24.24 44.76 -9.23
N PHE A 7 -25.52 44.97 -8.89
CA PHE A 7 -26.49 45.65 -9.74
C PHE A 7 -26.08 47.10 -10.04
N LEU A 8 -25.64 47.84 -9.02
CA LEU A 8 -25.22 49.23 -9.18
C LEU A 8 -23.98 49.36 -10.08
N ILE A 9 -23.01 48.46 -9.91
CA ILE A 9 -21.79 48.42 -10.73
C ILE A 9 -22.11 48.01 -12.18
N LYS A 10 -22.90 46.94 -12.38
CA LYS A 10 -23.23 46.41 -13.72
C LYS A 10 -24.07 47.35 -14.58
N ASN A 11 -24.85 48.24 -13.96
CA ASN A 11 -25.68 49.22 -14.67
C ASN A 11 -25.04 50.61 -14.76
N ASN A 12 -23.72 50.74 -14.51
CA ASN A 12 -23.01 52.03 -14.49
C ASN A 12 -23.65 53.08 -13.55
N LEU A 13 -24.38 52.64 -12.52
CA LEU A 13 -24.96 53.51 -11.50
C LEU A 13 -23.91 53.96 -10.47
N ILE A 14 -22.76 53.28 -10.46
CA ILE A 14 -21.51 53.72 -9.86
C ILE A 14 -20.67 54.31 -11.00
N ASN A 15 -20.77 55.64 -11.20
CA ASN A 15 -20.10 56.40 -12.26
C ASN A 15 -18.58 56.50 -12.00
N GLU A 16 -17.80 56.86 -13.03
CA GLU A 16 -16.39 57.31 -12.97
C GLU A 16 -16.02 58.07 -11.69
N THR A 17 -16.91 58.90 -11.16
CA THR A 17 -16.68 59.66 -9.91
C THR A 17 -16.43 58.78 -8.68
N TYR A 18 -17.02 57.59 -8.61
CA TYR A 18 -16.86 56.65 -7.50
C TYR A 18 -15.65 55.71 -7.72
N THR A 19 -15.35 55.36 -8.97
CA THR A 19 -14.10 54.69 -9.36
C THR A 19 -12.90 55.58 -9.06
N ASP A 20 -13.01 56.89 -9.34
CA ASP A 20 -12.04 57.91 -8.97
C ASP A 20 -11.99 58.15 -7.44
N TYR A 21 -13.13 58.02 -6.74
CA TYR A 21 -13.18 58.12 -5.27
C TYR A 21 -12.47 56.95 -4.56
N LEU A 22 -12.58 55.73 -5.09
CA LEU A 22 -11.82 54.57 -4.62
C LEU A 22 -10.33 54.71 -4.97
N VAL A 23 -10.02 55.49 -6.01
CA VAL A 23 -8.66 55.71 -6.53
C VAL A 23 -8.16 57.13 -6.24
N ARG A 24 -8.38 57.64 -5.03
CA ARG A 24 -7.67 58.85 -4.56
C ARG A 24 -6.17 58.64 -4.71
N GLN A 25 -5.46 59.52 -5.44
CA GLN A 25 -3.99 59.73 -5.50
C GLN A 25 -3.32 59.66 -6.90
N SER A 26 -4.01 59.41 -8.02
CA SER A 26 -3.37 59.56 -9.34
C SER A 26 -3.59 60.97 -9.92
N PRO A 27 -2.54 61.76 -10.24
CA PRO A 27 -2.69 63.08 -10.87
C PRO A 27 -3.42 63.05 -12.22
N ASP A 28 -3.37 61.91 -12.91
CA ASP A 28 -3.93 61.70 -14.25
C ASP A 28 -5.14 60.74 -14.27
N GLY A 29 -5.66 60.34 -13.10
CA GLY A 29 -6.73 59.33 -13.00
C GLY A 29 -6.27 57.91 -13.37
N LEU A 30 -7.22 56.98 -13.54
CA LEU A 30 -7.00 55.65 -14.13
C LEU A 30 -7.37 55.64 -15.61
N ARG A 31 -6.58 54.93 -16.41
CA ARG A 31 -6.93 54.59 -17.79
C ARG A 31 -8.12 53.63 -17.85
N GLU A 32 -8.77 53.56 -19.01
CA GLU A 32 -9.94 52.70 -19.23
C GLU A 32 -9.66 51.23 -18.91
N ASP A 33 -8.49 50.70 -19.29
CA ASP A 33 -8.03 49.34 -18.99
C ASP A 33 -7.86 49.09 -17.48
N GLU A 34 -7.38 50.08 -16.74
CA GLU A 34 -7.19 49.99 -15.28
C GLU A 34 -8.53 50.08 -14.53
N LYS A 35 -9.41 51.00 -14.96
CA LYS A 35 -10.80 51.09 -14.45
C LYS A 35 -11.52 49.77 -14.66
N LYS A 36 -11.44 49.23 -15.88
CA LYS A 36 -12.05 47.97 -16.26
C LYS A 36 -11.49 46.79 -15.48
N PHE A 37 -10.18 46.76 -15.22
CA PHE A 37 -9.56 45.75 -14.37
C PHE A 37 -10.13 45.80 -12.95
N PHE A 38 -10.09 46.96 -12.30
CA PHE A 38 -10.59 47.13 -10.95
C PHE A 38 -12.07 46.76 -10.82
N MET A 39 -12.89 47.17 -11.78
CA MET A 39 -14.31 46.81 -11.85
C MET A 39 -14.52 45.30 -12.02
N SER A 40 -13.73 44.65 -12.88
CA SER A 40 -13.81 43.20 -13.09
C SER A 40 -13.37 42.43 -11.83
N VAL A 41 -12.35 42.91 -11.11
CA VAL A 41 -11.94 42.37 -9.81
C VAL A 41 -13.05 42.49 -8.78
N LEU A 42 -13.69 43.67 -8.67
CA LEU A 42 -14.82 43.90 -7.76
C LEU A 42 -16.02 42.99 -8.07
N LEU A 43 -16.35 42.83 -9.36
CA LEU A 43 -17.44 41.97 -9.81
C LEU A 43 -17.11 40.47 -9.76
N LYS A 44 -15.84 40.11 -9.52
CA LYS A 44 -15.31 38.76 -9.70
C LYS A 44 -15.56 38.22 -11.12
N ASP A 45 -15.49 39.10 -12.12
CA ASP A 45 -15.67 38.76 -13.53
C ASP A 45 -14.40 38.16 -14.11
N ARG A 46 -14.30 36.83 -13.95
CA ARG A 46 -13.12 36.05 -14.35
C ARG A 46 -12.84 36.12 -15.85
N GLU A 47 -13.89 36.13 -16.68
CA GLU A 47 -13.76 36.11 -18.13
C GLU A 47 -13.31 37.46 -18.67
N GLU A 48 -13.74 38.56 -18.06
CA GLU A 48 -13.27 39.88 -18.45
C GLU A 48 -11.83 40.12 -18.01
N LEU A 49 -11.45 39.68 -16.79
CA LEU A 49 -10.06 39.76 -16.32
C LEU A 49 -9.08 39.04 -17.25
N LYS A 50 -9.45 37.89 -17.80
CA LYS A 50 -8.62 37.15 -18.78
C LYS A 50 -8.32 37.96 -20.05
N LYS A 51 -9.21 38.87 -20.45
CA LYS A 51 -9.06 39.67 -21.67
C LYS A 51 -8.14 40.88 -21.45
N ILE A 52 -7.94 41.29 -20.21
CA ILE A 52 -7.11 42.45 -19.86
C ILE A 52 -5.65 42.02 -19.82
N LYS A 53 -4.94 42.30 -20.91
CA LYS A 53 -3.52 41.91 -21.07
C LYS A 53 -2.53 43.01 -20.70
N VAL A 54 -2.94 44.27 -20.73
CA VAL A 54 -2.04 45.42 -20.54
C VAL A 54 -2.60 46.30 -19.44
N LEU A 55 -1.76 46.65 -18.47
CA LEU A 55 -1.99 47.66 -17.43
C LEU A 55 -0.75 48.55 -17.38
N LYS A 56 -0.91 49.81 -17.00
CA LYS A 56 0.23 50.73 -16.87
C LYS A 56 1.07 50.31 -15.66
N GLN A 57 2.30 49.87 -15.88
CA GLN A 57 3.13 49.26 -14.84
C GLN A 57 3.36 50.18 -13.62
N ASP A 58 3.51 51.49 -13.82
CA ASP A 58 3.68 52.48 -12.76
C ASP A 58 2.44 52.67 -11.86
N LYS A 59 1.26 52.22 -12.32
CA LYS A 59 -0.01 52.35 -11.58
C LYS A 59 -0.44 51.09 -10.84
N ILE A 60 0.21 49.96 -11.08
CA ILE A 60 -0.14 48.67 -10.44
C ILE A 60 0.01 48.73 -8.92
N TYR A 61 1.04 49.40 -8.40
CA TYR A 61 1.20 49.58 -6.95
C TYR A 61 0.04 50.38 -6.34
N GLU A 62 -0.40 51.45 -7.01
CA GLU A 62 -1.54 52.25 -6.56
C GLU A 62 -2.83 51.42 -6.52
N ILE A 63 -3.03 50.52 -7.50
CA ILE A 63 -4.16 49.58 -7.51
C ILE A 63 -4.10 48.69 -6.27
N PHE A 64 -2.95 48.10 -5.94
CA PHE A 64 -2.83 47.22 -4.77
C PHE A 64 -3.10 47.91 -3.44
N LEU A 65 -2.68 49.17 -3.27
CA LEU A 65 -2.97 49.97 -2.07
C LEU A 65 -4.48 50.14 -1.79
N LYS A 66 -5.31 49.99 -2.83
CA LYS A 66 -6.76 50.22 -2.78
C LYS A 66 -7.57 48.93 -2.67
N LEU A 67 -6.90 47.78 -2.82
CA LEU A 67 -7.54 46.48 -2.75
C LEU A 67 -7.40 45.89 -1.34
N SER A 68 -8.52 45.48 -0.77
CA SER A 68 -8.50 44.61 0.41
C SER A 68 -8.12 43.17 0.05
N ASP A 69 -7.71 42.40 1.05
CA ASP A 69 -7.13 41.06 0.92
C ASP A 69 -7.98 40.07 0.11
N HIS A 70 -9.31 40.17 0.16
CA HIS A 70 -10.18 39.26 -0.58
C HIS A 70 -10.07 39.36 -2.12
N HIS A 71 -9.58 40.48 -2.66
CA HIS A 71 -9.45 40.66 -4.10
C HIS A 71 -8.30 39.82 -4.71
N PHE A 72 -7.25 39.56 -3.93
CA PHE A 72 -6.11 38.76 -4.38
C PHE A 72 -6.48 37.27 -4.62
N SER A 73 -7.64 36.84 -4.09
CA SER A 73 -8.18 35.50 -4.30
C SER A 73 -9.00 35.34 -5.59
N VAL A 74 -9.28 36.42 -6.33
CA VAL A 74 -10.09 36.37 -7.56
C VAL A 74 -9.29 35.69 -8.67
N ASP A 75 -9.89 34.68 -9.32
CA ASP A 75 -9.26 34.00 -10.46
C ASP A 75 -8.89 35.00 -11.56
N ASN A 76 -7.70 34.82 -12.13
CA ASN A 76 -7.12 35.70 -13.15
C ASN A 76 -6.83 37.12 -12.68
N PHE A 77 -6.90 37.40 -11.37
CA PHE A 77 -6.37 38.64 -10.80
C PHE A 77 -4.91 38.85 -11.21
N PHE A 78 -4.08 37.81 -11.04
CA PHE A 78 -2.68 37.83 -11.44
C PHE A 78 -2.52 37.60 -12.95
N ASN A 79 -2.72 38.67 -13.73
CA ASN A 79 -2.61 38.68 -15.19
C ASN A 79 -1.18 38.97 -15.68
N GLU A 80 -1.01 39.10 -17.00
CA GLU A 80 0.30 39.35 -17.65
C GLU A 80 0.99 40.61 -17.13
N ALA A 81 0.28 41.74 -17.15
CA ALA A 81 0.83 43.01 -16.74
C ALA A 81 1.27 43.01 -15.25
N ILE A 82 0.50 42.33 -14.39
CA ILE A 82 0.88 42.18 -12.99
C ILE A 82 2.08 41.24 -12.82
N TYR A 83 2.14 40.15 -13.58
CA TYR A 83 3.31 39.28 -13.61
C TYR A 83 4.57 40.08 -14.01
N ASP A 84 4.53 40.81 -15.12
CA ASP A 84 5.66 41.58 -15.62
C ASP A 84 6.13 42.65 -14.63
N TYR A 85 5.17 43.32 -13.98
CA TYR A 85 5.45 44.30 -12.95
C TYR A 85 6.27 43.71 -11.79
N PHE A 86 5.81 42.60 -11.22
CA PHE A 86 6.55 41.94 -10.15
C PHE A 86 7.87 41.37 -10.65
N ASN A 87 7.90 40.75 -11.83
CA ASN A 87 9.11 40.15 -12.39
C ASN A 87 10.22 41.20 -12.54
N LYS A 88 9.88 42.36 -13.11
CA LYS A 88 10.78 43.50 -13.23
C LYS A 88 11.21 44.04 -11.87
N ALA A 89 10.26 44.24 -10.96
CA ALA A 89 10.57 44.80 -9.65
C ALA A 89 11.51 43.92 -8.81
N PHE A 90 11.40 42.58 -8.92
CA PHE A 90 12.34 41.66 -8.27
C PHE A 90 13.65 41.48 -9.05
N ALA A 91 13.67 41.70 -10.37
CA ALA A 91 14.90 41.69 -11.18
C ALA A 91 15.79 42.89 -10.85
N ASP A 92 15.21 44.08 -10.67
CA ASP A 92 15.93 45.33 -10.41
C ASP A 92 16.61 45.38 -9.02
N ASN A 93 16.30 44.43 -8.12
CA ASN A 93 16.90 44.29 -6.78
C ASN A 93 16.87 45.57 -5.90
N ASN A 94 15.91 46.46 -6.12
CA ASN A 94 15.77 47.70 -5.36
C ASN A 94 15.09 47.46 -4.00
N GLU A 95 15.87 47.39 -2.92
CA GLU A 95 15.40 47.08 -1.55
C GLU A 95 14.17 47.91 -1.08
N ASN A 96 14.11 49.18 -1.46
CA ASN A 96 13.01 50.07 -1.03
C ASN A 96 11.69 49.75 -1.75
N ILE A 97 11.75 49.35 -3.02
CA ILE A 97 10.58 48.92 -3.79
C ILE A 97 10.16 47.52 -3.34
N ILE A 98 11.14 46.63 -3.12
CA ILE A 98 10.92 45.23 -2.75
C ILE A 98 10.12 45.09 -1.45
N LYS A 99 10.51 45.81 -0.37
CA LYS A 99 9.80 45.71 0.91
C LYS A 99 8.32 46.09 0.82
N GLY A 100 7.96 47.07 0.00
CA GLY A 100 6.58 47.55 -0.13
C GLY A 100 5.67 46.63 -0.97
N ILE A 101 6.22 45.97 -1.99
CA ILE A 101 5.45 45.12 -2.90
C ILE A 101 5.46 43.64 -2.49
N GLU A 102 6.46 43.21 -1.70
CA GLU A 102 6.63 41.82 -1.29
C GLU A 102 5.41 41.27 -0.54
N ASP A 103 4.81 42.06 0.35
CA ASP A 103 3.61 41.66 1.08
C ASP A 103 2.42 41.42 0.15
N TYR A 104 2.27 42.23 -0.90
CA TYR A 104 1.24 42.00 -1.93
C TYR A 104 1.53 40.77 -2.76
N PHE A 105 2.79 40.50 -3.09
CA PHE A 105 3.16 39.27 -3.78
C PHE A 105 2.84 38.03 -2.93
N LYS A 106 3.10 38.07 -1.62
CA LYS A 106 2.71 37.01 -0.68
C LYS A 106 1.19 36.80 -0.66
N LYS A 107 0.39 37.88 -0.65
CA LYS A 107 -1.08 37.80 -0.76
C LYS A 107 -1.58 37.23 -2.09
N ILE A 108 -0.79 37.35 -3.16
CA ILE A 108 -1.12 36.78 -4.47
C ILE A 108 -0.89 35.26 -4.48
N ILE A 109 0.18 34.78 -3.86
CA ILE A 109 0.56 33.36 -3.87
C ILE A 109 -0.08 32.55 -2.74
N PHE A 110 -0.46 33.20 -1.63
CA PHE A 110 -1.08 32.58 -0.48
C PHE A 110 -2.53 33.05 -0.28
N LEU A 111 -3.39 32.09 0.05
CA LEU A 111 -4.74 32.34 0.53
C LEU A 111 -4.80 31.90 2.00
N GLN A 112 -5.54 32.65 2.82
CA GLN A 112 -5.76 32.26 4.21
C GLN A 112 -6.71 31.04 4.26
N ASP A 113 -6.40 30.05 5.09
CA ASP A 113 -7.27 28.88 5.27
C ASP A 113 -8.60 29.31 5.93
N VAL A 114 -9.71 28.80 5.39
CA VAL A 114 -11.07 29.15 5.82
C VAL A 114 -11.38 28.58 7.20
N ASN A 115 -10.76 27.46 7.57
CA ASN A 115 -11.00 26.72 8.80
C ASN A 115 -9.96 27.02 9.88
N ASP A 116 -8.76 27.46 9.50
CA ASP A 116 -7.69 27.83 10.43
C ASP A 116 -6.96 29.11 9.96
N PRO A 117 -7.32 30.29 10.50
CA PRO A 117 -6.72 31.56 10.10
C PRO A 117 -5.19 31.65 10.30
N GLN A 118 -4.59 30.73 11.06
CA GLN A 118 -3.14 30.65 11.26
C GLN A 118 -2.42 29.88 10.14
N LYS A 119 -3.16 29.12 9.32
CA LYS A 119 -2.63 28.34 8.21
C LYS A 119 -2.93 29.02 6.87
N ILE A 120 -2.06 28.75 5.89
CA ILE A 120 -2.22 29.25 4.53
C ILE A 120 -2.32 28.09 3.53
N THR A 121 -3.04 28.35 2.44
CA THR A 121 -3.09 27.49 1.25
C THR A 121 -2.53 28.23 0.04
N LEU A 122 -2.26 27.50 -1.04
CA LEU A 122 -1.67 28.05 -2.26
C LEU A 122 -2.73 28.58 -3.22
N ASN A 123 -2.52 29.79 -3.75
CA ASN A 123 -3.34 30.31 -4.85
C ASN A 123 -2.94 29.66 -6.18
N ILE A 124 -3.55 28.51 -6.47
CA ILE A 124 -3.20 27.68 -7.63
C ILE A 124 -3.24 28.48 -8.94
N ASN A 125 -4.18 29.41 -9.12
CA ASN A 125 -4.30 30.20 -10.34
C ASN A 125 -3.10 31.13 -10.56
N SER A 126 -2.71 31.87 -9.52
CA SER A 126 -1.53 32.75 -9.57
C SER A 126 -0.24 31.95 -9.78
N ILE A 127 -0.09 30.85 -9.04
CA ILE A 127 1.08 29.96 -9.14
C ILE A 127 1.16 29.32 -10.53
N SER A 128 0.04 28.92 -11.12
CA SER A 128 0.00 28.37 -12.48
C SER A 128 0.56 29.35 -13.51
N ARG A 129 0.38 30.67 -13.32
CA ARG A 129 0.97 31.68 -14.20
C ARG A 129 2.46 31.89 -13.99
N ILE A 130 2.91 31.86 -12.74
CA ILE A 130 4.34 31.86 -12.44
C ILE A 130 5.01 30.63 -13.05
N LEU A 131 4.38 29.46 -12.91
CA LEU A 131 4.85 28.21 -13.47
C LEU A 131 4.83 28.22 -15.01
N TYR A 132 3.77 28.73 -15.65
CA TYR A 132 3.71 28.87 -17.11
C TYR A 132 4.93 29.63 -17.64
N ASN A 133 5.25 30.79 -17.05
CA ASN A 133 6.40 31.57 -17.49
C ASN A 133 7.73 30.86 -17.20
N LYS A 134 7.83 30.09 -16.11
CA LYS A 134 8.99 29.22 -15.86
C LYS A 134 9.17 28.15 -16.94
N LEU A 135 8.07 27.60 -17.47
CA LEU A 135 8.12 26.58 -18.52
C LEU A 135 8.46 27.18 -19.89
N VAL A 136 7.90 28.34 -20.23
CA VAL A 136 8.07 28.96 -21.57
C VAL A 136 9.36 29.78 -21.65
N ASN A 137 9.66 30.58 -20.62
CA ASN A 137 10.77 31.53 -20.58
C ASN A 137 11.63 31.30 -19.32
N PRO A 138 12.36 30.18 -19.21
CA PRO A 138 13.06 29.80 -17.97
C PRO A 138 14.18 30.75 -17.54
N GLN A 139 14.61 31.68 -18.40
CA GLN A 139 15.62 32.71 -18.11
C GLN A 139 15.07 33.87 -17.26
N GLU A 140 13.75 34.06 -17.22
CA GLU A 140 13.07 35.10 -16.42
C GLU A 140 12.48 34.53 -15.11
N ASP A 141 13.30 33.79 -14.38
CA ASP A 141 12.91 32.95 -13.23
C ASP A 141 12.79 33.68 -11.88
N HIS A 142 12.76 35.02 -11.89
CA HIS A 142 12.83 35.79 -10.64
C HIS A 142 11.61 35.52 -9.74
N LEU A 143 10.41 35.48 -10.32
CA LEU A 143 9.18 35.22 -9.57
C LEU A 143 9.05 33.80 -9.06
N PHE A 144 9.41 32.81 -9.85
CA PHE A 144 9.34 31.42 -9.41
C PHE A 144 10.38 31.15 -8.31
N THR A 145 11.59 31.73 -8.41
CA THR A 145 12.60 31.66 -7.35
C THR A 145 12.11 32.30 -6.04
N LYS A 146 11.51 33.50 -6.11
CA LYS A 146 10.95 34.20 -4.94
C LYS A 146 9.76 33.46 -4.33
N MET A 147 8.79 33.06 -5.15
CA MET A 147 7.65 32.25 -4.72
C MET A 147 8.13 30.98 -4.01
N LYS A 148 9.13 30.29 -4.59
CA LYS A 148 9.72 29.09 -3.98
C LYS A 148 10.29 29.39 -2.59
N SER A 149 11.06 30.47 -2.41
CA SER A 149 11.60 30.81 -1.09
C SER A 149 10.48 31.05 -0.05
N TYR A 150 9.44 31.79 -0.44
CA TYR A 150 8.30 32.04 0.45
C TYR A 150 7.54 30.76 0.82
N VAL A 151 7.30 29.88 -0.15
CA VAL A 151 6.63 28.59 0.12
C VAL A 151 7.48 27.71 1.04
N LEU A 152 8.80 27.67 0.86
CA LEU A 152 9.72 26.92 1.71
C LEU A 152 9.71 27.38 3.17
N GLU A 153 9.58 28.69 3.42
CA GLU A 153 9.54 29.29 4.77
C GLU A 153 8.16 29.23 5.44
N SER A 154 7.09 29.08 4.66
CA SER A 154 5.72 29.12 5.17
C SER A 154 5.25 27.84 5.90
N GLN A 155 4.26 27.99 6.79
CA GLN A 155 3.49 26.89 7.38
C GLN A 155 2.21 26.65 6.55
N ILE A 156 2.23 25.60 5.72
CA ILE A 156 1.10 25.24 4.85
C ILE A 156 0.10 24.41 5.65
N SER A 157 -1.19 24.52 5.29
CA SER A 157 -2.25 23.69 5.89
C SER A 157 -1.97 22.19 5.74
N ASP A 158 -2.38 21.41 6.75
CA ASP A 158 -2.19 19.95 6.75
C ASP A 158 -3.17 19.25 5.80
N ASN A 159 -4.34 19.86 5.55
CA ASN A 159 -5.37 19.32 4.67
C ASN A 159 -5.26 19.95 3.28
N ILE A 160 -4.42 19.35 2.43
CA ILE A 160 -4.18 19.82 1.06
C ILE A 160 -4.65 18.80 0.03
N ASN A 161 -5.28 19.31 -1.03
CA ASN A 161 -5.65 18.50 -2.18
C ASN A 161 -4.44 18.12 -3.04
N ASP A 162 -4.65 17.23 -3.99
CA ASP A 162 -3.59 16.67 -4.84
C ASP A 162 -2.92 17.72 -5.75
N ASP A 163 -3.66 18.72 -6.24
CA ASP A 163 -3.11 19.85 -6.99
C ASP A 163 -2.06 20.62 -6.18
N VAL A 164 -2.38 20.91 -4.91
CA VAL A 164 -1.46 21.59 -3.99
C VAL A 164 -0.28 20.69 -3.65
N LYS A 165 -0.50 19.38 -3.42
CA LYS A 165 0.61 18.42 -3.21
C LYS A 165 1.58 18.42 -4.40
N LEU A 166 1.09 18.39 -5.65
CA LEU A 166 1.93 18.45 -6.84
C LEU A 166 2.72 19.76 -6.93
N LEU A 167 2.09 20.90 -6.65
CA LEU A 167 2.78 22.19 -6.64
C LEU A 167 3.87 22.26 -5.57
N LEU A 168 3.58 21.80 -4.35
CA LEU A 168 4.56 21.76 -3.27
C LEU A 168 5.76 20.87 -3.64
N LEU A 169 5.51 19.75 -4.32
CA LEU A 169 6.56 18.88 -4.86
C LEU A 169 7.42 19.61 -5.91
N ILE A 170 6.80 20.32 -6.85
CA ILE A 170 7.52 21.12 -7.86
C ILE A 170 8.39 22.20 -7.20
N LEU A 171 7.94 22.75 -6.06
CA LEU A 171 8.62 23.80 -5.30
C LEU A 171 9.65 23.26 -4.29
N ASP A 172 9.96 21.97 -4.29
CA ASP A 172 10.85 21.30 -3.33
C ASP A 172 10.41 21.46 -1.86
N LYS A 173 9.14 21.74 -1.59
CA LYS A 173 8.64 21.73 -0.21
C LYS A 173 8.51 20.28 0.23
N LYS A 174 9.15 19.94 1.36
CA LYS A 174 8.95 18.64 2.00
C LYS A 174 7.48 18.51 2.40
N ILE A 175 6.79 17.62 1.71
CA ILE A 175 5.43 17.20 2.04
C ILE A 175 5.50 15.84 2.71
N ASN A 176 4.67 15.64 3.74
CA ASN A 176 4.57 14.35 4.38
C ASN A 176 3.68 13.44 3.54
N LEU A 177 4.26 12.83 2.51
CA LEU A 177 3.63 11.72 1.78
C LEU A 177 3.83 10.39 2.53
N ASP A 178 4.42 10.41 3.73
CA ASP A 178 4.57 9.19 4.53
C ASP A 178 3.21 8.82 5.11
N VAL A 179 2.61 7.77 4.55
CA VAL A 179 1.67 6.91 5.27
C VAL A 179 2.15 5.48 5.15
N ILE A 180 2.10 4.83 6.31
CA ILE A 180 2.35 3.42 6.59
C ILE A 180 1.71 2.56 5.50
N VAL A 181 2.51 2.10 4.53
CA VAL A 181 2.07 1.18 3.47
C VAL A 181 2.01 -0.25 4.00
N ASN A 182 1.32 -0.46 5.12
CA ASN A 182 1.04 -1.80 5.64
C ASN A 182 -0.45 -2.15 5.64
N THR A 183 -1.34 -1.25 5.22
CA THR A 183 -2.79 -1.51 5.26
C THR A 183 -3.49 -1.03 3.98
N PHE A 184 -4.21 -1.95 3.35
CA PHE A 184 -5.14 -1.72 2.24
C PHE A 184 -6.47 -1.10 2.71
N ASN A 185 -6.46 -0.36 3.82
CA ASN A 185 -7.65 0.37 4.24
C ASN A 185 -7.80 1.60 3.35
N LEU A 186 -8.88 1.63 2.56
CA LEU A 186 -9.27 2.76 1.72
C LEU A 186 -9.39 4.08 2.50
N ASP A 187 -9.58 4.01 3.83
CA ASP A 187 -9.63 5.17 4.73
C ASP A 187 -8.26 5.85 4.98
N ASP A 188 -7.13 5.18 4.73
CA ASP A 188 -5.78 5.77 4.88
C ASP A 188 -5.31 6.50 3.59
N SER A 189 -6.19 6.67 2.60
CA SER A 189 -5.92 7.27 1.28
C SER A 189 -5.59 8.77 1.29
N VAL A 190 -5.62 9.43 2.45
CA VAL A 190 -5.48 10.89 2.60
C VAL A 190 -4.13 11.41 2.05
N ASN A 191 -3.07 10.59 2.05
CA ASN A 191 -1.71 11.05 1.72
C ASN A 191 -1.11 10.49 0.41
N ILE A 192 -1.88 9.78 -0.43
CA ILE A 192 -1.39 9.37 -1.75
C ILE A 192 -1.69 10.48 -2.77
N LEU A 193 -0.73 10.81 -3.63
CA LEU A 193 -0.91 11.79 -4.70
C LEU A 193 -1.40 11.10 -5.98
N ASN A 194 -2.55 11.51 -6.50
CA ASN A 194 -2.96 11.15 -7.87
C ASN A 194 -2.24 12.04 -8.89
N LEU A 195 -1.16 11.50 -9.47
CA LEU A 195 -0.24 12.28 -10.28
C LEU A 195 -0.82 12.61 -11.66
N ASP A 196 -1.51 11.69 -12.35
CA ASP A 196 -2.11 11.98 -13.66
C ASP A 196 -3.20 13.06 -13.56
N VAL A 197 -4.11 12.92 -12.60
CA VAL A 197 -5.19 13.90 -12.40
C VAL A 197 -4.63 15.29 -12.08
N SER A 198 -3.64 15.36 -11.19
CA SER A 198 -3.02 16.63 -10.81
C SER A 198 -2.24 17.27 -11.97
N VAL A 199 -1.51 16.46 -12.75
CA VAL A 199 -0.79 16.92 -13.95
C VAL A 199 -1.76 17.47 -14.98
N ASN A 200 -2.85 16.76 -15.26
CA ASN A 200 -3.86 17.19 -16.24
C ASN A 200 -4.56 18.48 -15.78
N THR A 201 -4.93 18.58 -14.50
CA THR A 201 -5.55 19.78 -13.92
C THR A 201 -4.62 20.99 -13.99
N LEU A 202 -3.34 20.81 -13.64
CA LEU A 202 -2.36 21.88 -13.71
C LEU A 202 -2.06 22.30 -15.16
N LEU A 203 -1.96 21.33 -16.08
CA LEU A 203 -1.77 21.61 -17.51
C LEU A 203 -2.92 22.40 -18.11
N GLU A 204 -4.16 22.08 -17.75
CA GLU A 204 -5.34 22.82 -18.20
C GLU A 204 -5.30 24.28 -17.70
N LYS A 205 -4.94 24.49 -16.43
CA LYS A 205 -4.77 25.84 -15.88
C LYS A 205 -3.68 26.62 -16.60
N ILE A 206 -2.54 26.00 -16.88
CA ILE A 206 -1.41 26.60 -17.62
C ILE A 206 -1.82 26.94 -19.06
N GLN A 207 -2.51 26.03 -19.76
CA GLN A 207 -2.99 26.26 -21.14
C GLN A 207 -4.00 27.40 -21.24
N ASN A 208 -4.84 27.58 -20.22
CA ASN A 208 -5.82 28.66 -20.19
C ASN A 208 -5.18 30.07 -20.08
N ILE A 209 -3.88 30.17 -19.80
CA ILE A 209 -3.15 31.43 -19.71
C ILE A 209 -2.82 31.99 -21.10
N SER A 210 -2.42 31.12 -22.02
CA SER A 210 -2.12 31.49 -23.41
C SER A 210 -2.65 30.43 -24.36
N LYS A 211 -3.63 30.82 -25.18
CA LYS A 211 -4.19 29.96 -26.24
C LYS A 211 -3.21 29.66 -27.36
N GLU A 212 -2.14 30.45 -27.47
CA GLU A 212 -1.12 30.32 -28.51
C GLU A 212 0.02 29.36 -28.11
N ALA A 213 0.11 29.00 -26.83
CA ALA A 213 1.17 28.12 -26.35
C ALA A 213 0.93 26.67 -26.80
N ASP A 214 2.00 26.03 -27.29
CA ASP A 214 1.92 24.63 -27.72
C ASP A 214 1.70 23.70 -26.52
N LYS A 215 0.54 23.03 -26.52
CA LYS A 215 0.10 22.14 -25.44
C LYS A 215 1.07 20.99 -25.20
N GLN A 216 1.62 20.40 -26.27
CA GLN A 216 2.55 19.26 -26.15
C GLN A 216 3.89 19.68 -25.56
N THR A 217 4.42 20.83 -25.98
CA THR A 217 5.67 21.39 -25.44
C THR A 217 5.51 21.74 -23.96
N LEU A 218 4.42 22.40 -23.57
CA LEU A 218 4.14 22.71 -22.16
C LEU A 218 4.07 21.46 -21.28
N GLU A 219 3.42 20.40 -21.78
CA GLU A 219 3.37 19.12 -21.08
C GLU A 219 4.73 18.48 -20.91
N LYS A 220 5.54 18.43 -21.96
CA LYS A 220 6.91 17.88 -21.90
C LYS A 220 7.76 18.64 -20.88
N GLU A 221 7.73 19.97 -20.89
CA GLU A 221 8.48 20.79 -19.94
C GLU A 221 7.98 20.61 -18.50
N LEU A 222 6.67 20.50 -18.29
CA LEU A 222 6.10 20.24 -16.96
C LEU A 222 6.52 18.86 -16.43
N LEU A 223 6.38 17.81 -17.23
CA LEU A 223 6.78 16.44 -16.86
C LEU A 223 8.28 16.34 -16.59
N TYR A 224 9.09 17.06 -17.37
CA TYR A 224 10.53 17.17 -17.15
C TYR A 224 10.86 17.87 -15.83
N LEU A 225 10.17 18.97 -15.52
CA LEU A 225 10.31 19.67 -14.25
C LEU A 225 9.94 18.76 -13.07
N ILE A 226 8.80 18.07 -13.13
CA ILE A 226 8.36 17.12 -12.09
C ILE A 226 9.40 16.00 -11.92
N SER A 227 9.90 15.43 -13.02
CA SER A 227 10.93 14.37 -12.98
C SER A 227 12.20 14.79 -12.23
N LYS A 228 12.62 16.05 -12.37
CA LYS A 228 13.78 16.60 -11.65
C LYS A 228 13.54 16.77 -10.15
N LYS A 229 12.28 16.87 -9.74
CA LYS A 229 11.88 17.16 -8.35
C LYS A 229 11.63 15.89 -7.55
N ILE A 230 11.17 14.83 -8.21
CA ILE A 230 11.03 13.50 -7.60
C ILE A 230 12.41 12.84 -7.42
N ASN A 231 13.09 13.25 -6.35
CA ASN A 231 14.42 12.73 -6.02
C ASN A 231 14.37 11.45 -5.19
N ASN A 232 13.29 11.22 -4.45
CA ASN A 232 13.10 10.04 -3.61
C ASN A 232 11.93 9.19 -4.11
N LYS A 233 11.89 7.95 -3.64
CA LYS A 233 10.78 7.04 -3.91
C LYS A 233 9.53 7.53 -3.17
N ILE A 234 8.46 7.82 -3.90
CA ILE A 234 7.21 8.38 -3.34
C ILE A 234 5.99 7.52 -3.69
N PRO A 235 4.99 7.43 -2.79
CA PRO A 235 3.71 6.79 -3.11
C PRO A 235 2.87 7.70 -4.01
N ILE A 236 2.59 7.24 -5.22
CA ILE A 236 1.69 7.91 -6.15
C ILE A 236 0.71 6.92 -6.77
N ILE A 237 -0.46 7.42 -7.13
CA ILE A 237 -1.32 6.80 -8.13
C ILE A 237 -0.88 7.40 -9.47
N MET A 238 -0.42 6.54 -10.39
CA MET A 238 -0.06 6.98 -11.74
C MET A 238 -1.33 7.42 -12.46
N PHE A 239 -2.22 6.47 -12.74
CA PHE A 239 -3.54 6.64 -13.33
C PHE A 239 -4.40 5.42 -12.94
N ASP A 240 -5.72 5.53 -13.03
CA ASP A 240 -6.59 4.36 -12.90
C ASP A 240 -6.40 3.45 -14.14
N PRO A 241 -6.11 2.14 -14.00
CA PRO A 241 -5.91 1.26 -15.15
C PRO A 241 -7.04 1.31 -16.20
N SER A 242 -8.28 1.57 -15.79
CA SER A 242 -9.42 1.75 -16.69
C SER A 242 -9.32 2.98 -17.60
N ASP A 243 -8.52 3.96 -17.22
CA ASP A 243 -8.26 5.18 -17.97
C ASP A 243 -7.03 5.08 -18.90
N PHE A 244 -6.41 3.90 -19.06
CA PHE A 244 -5.21 3.72 -19.87
C PHE A 244 -5.27 4.36 -21.28
N GLN A 245 -6.44 4.30 -21.93
CA GLN A 245 -6.65 4.88 -23.27
C GLN A 245 -6.68 6.42 -23.27
N LYS A 246 -6.95 7.05 -22.12
CA LYS A 246 -6.95 8.51 -21.95
C LYS A 246 -5.55 9.05 -21.64
N VAL A 247 -4.66 8.20 -21.12
CA VAL A 247 -3.28 8.58 -20.77
C VAL A 247 -2.47 8.77 -22.05
N ARG A 248 -1.85 9.95 -22.18
CA ARG A 248 -1.06 10.32 -23.36
C ARG A 248 0.28 9.60 -23.41
N SER A 249 0.85 9.48 -24.61
CA SER A 249 2.13 8.79 -24.83
C SER A 249 3.27 9.41 -24.03
N GLU A 250 3.33 10.73 -23.95
CA GLU A 250 4.31 11.48 -23.16
C GLU A 250 4.22 11.13 -21.66
N GLN A 251 3.01 11.00 -21.12
CA GLN A 251 2.78 10.63 -19.73
C GLN A 251 3.15 9.17 -19.46
N LYS A 252 2.80 8.25 -20.37
CA LYS A 252 3.21 6.83 -20.28
C LYS A 252 4.74 6.70 -20.19
N GLU A 253 5.47 7.40 -21.06
CA GLU A 253 6.95 7.39 -21.06
C GLU A 253 7.53 8.03 -19.79
N PHE A 254 6.92 9.11 -19.30
CA PHE A 254 7.26 9.72 -18.02
C PHE A 254 7.09 8.74 -16.84
N TYR A 255 5.95 8.05 -16.73
CA TYR A 255 5.72 7.07 -15.67
C TYR A 255 6.66 5.88 -15.77
N LYS A 256 6.93 5.39 -16.98
CA LYS A 256 7.93 4.35 -17.24
C LYS A 256 9.30 4.76 -16.73
N THR A 257 9.73 5.98 -17.06
CA THR A 257 11.02 6.53 -16.61
C THR A 257 11.10 6.64 -15.09
N LEU A 258 10.04 7.10 -14.43
CA LEU A 258 10.01 7.19 -12.97
C LEU A 258 10.06 5.81 -12.31
N TRP A 259 9.38 4.82 -12.89
CA TRP A 259 9.42 3.44 -12.41
C TRP A 259 10.81 2.82 -12.54
N GLU A 260 11.44 2.94 -13.72
CA GLU A 260 12.79 2.41 -13.98
C GLU A 260 13.86 3.05 -13.09
N LYS A 261 13.68 4.32 -12.69
CA LYS A 261 14.54 5.04 -11.74
C LYS A 261 14.19 4.78 -10.26
N GLU A 262 13.30 3.82 -10.00
CA GLU A 262 12.82 3.45 -8.66
C GLU A 262 12.25 4.62 -7.85
N LYS A 263 11.66 5.61 -8.54
CA LYS A 263 11.08 6.82 -7.93
C LYS A 263 9.64 6.63 -7.46
N ILE A 264 9.01 5.51 -7.80
CA ILE A 264 7.62 5.24 -7.46
C ILE A 264 7.54 4.07 -6.49
N SER A 265 6.85 4.28 -5.37
CA SER A 265 6.50 3.23 -4.44
C SER A 265 5.44 2.32 -5.02
N LEU A 266 5.69 1.01 -4.95
CA LEU A 266 4.71 0.01 -5.31
C LEU A 266 3.56 0.03 -4.29
N ASN A 267 2.33 0.11 -4.80
CA ASN A 267 1.09 -0.02 -4.04
C ASN A 267 0.05 -0.76 -4.91
N SER A 268 -1.14 -1.00 -4.35
CA SER A 268 -2.26 -1.71 -4.99
C SER A 268 -2.68 -1.11 -6.33
N SER A 269 -2.55 0.21 -6.49
CA SER A 269 -2.99 0.94 -7.67
C SER A 269 -1.87 1.10 -8.71
N THR A 270 -0.62 0.82 -8.35
CA THR A 270 0.54 1.08 -9.21
C THR A 270 0.89 -0.10 -10.13
N LEU A 271 0.74 -1.35 -9.67
CA LEU A 271 1.21 -2.51 -10.44
C LEU A 271 0.48 -2.66 -11.78
N LEU A 272 -0.85 -2.59 -11.79
CA LEU A 272 -1.64 -2.71 -13.02
C LEU A 272 -1.36 -1.57 -14.00
N ALA A 273 -1.18 -0.35 -13.51
CA ALA A 273 -0.81 0.80 -14.33
C ALA A 273 0.55 0.59 -15.03
N ILE A 274 1.57 0.12 -14.29
CA ILE A 274 2.90 -0.19 -14.86
C ILE A 274 2.81 -1.29 -15.90
N LEU A 275 2.09 -2.37 -15.61
CA LEU A 275 1.93 -3.47 -16.55
C LEU A 275 1.20 -3.01 -17.81
N SER A 276 0.21 -2.13 -17.66
CA SER A 276 -0.48 -1.53 -18.80
C SER A 276 0.47 -0.71 -19.68
N ILE A 277 1.36 0.09 -19.06
CA ILE A 277 2.41 0.83 -19.78
C ILE A 277 3.36 -0.13 -20.51
N PHE A 278 3.84 -1.19 -19.85
CA PHE A 278 4.78 -2.13 -20.48
C PHE A 278 4.18 -2.99 -21.58
N GLU A 279 2.88 -3.23 -21.55
CA GLU A 279 2.16 -3.97 -22.59
C GLU A 279 1.60 -3.07 -23.70
N ASP A 280 1.67 -1.74 -23.50
CA ASP A 280 0.93 -0.72 -24.26
C ASP A 280 -0.54 -1.10 -24.49
N LYS A 281 -1.19 -1.64 -23.46
CA LYS A 281 -2.61 -2.01 -23.46
C LYS A 281 -3.19 -1.94 -22.05
N GLN A 282 -4.50 -1.78 -21.95
CA GLN A 282 -5.19 -1.79 -20.66
C GLN A 282 -5.07 -3.17 -19.98
N ILE A 283 -4.54 -3.18 -18.76
CA ILE A 283 -4.50 -4.32 -17.84
C ILE A 283 -5.22 -3.89 -16.56
N ASP A 284 -6.45 -4.32 -16.36
CA ASP A 284 -7.35 -3.87 -15.29
C ASP A 284 -7.74 -4.99 -14.30
N SER A 285 -7.15 -6.18 -14.44
CA SER A 285 -7.42 -7.32 -13.57
C SER A 285 -6.18 -8.17 -13.31
N TYR A 286 -6.07 -8.64 -12.07
CA TYR A 286 -5.03 -9.57 -11.63
C TYR A 286 -5.29 -11.03 -12.01
N GLU A 287 -6.49 -11.37 -12.47
CA GLU A 287 -6.85 -12.73 -12.82
C GLU A 287 -6.01 -13.24 -14.00
N ASN A 288 -5.27 -14.32 -13.78
CA ASN A 288 -4.36 -14.95 -14.73
C ASN A 288 -3.43 -13.91 -15.41
N ILE A 289 -3.05 -12.87 -14.67
CA ILE A 289 -2.40 -11.69 -15.23
C ILE A 289 -1.14 -12.05 -16.02
N TYR A 290 -0.33 -13.01 -15.55
CA TYR A 290 0.90 -13.41 -16.23
C TYR A 290 0.64 -13.98 -17.64
N ASP A 291 -0.48 -14.67 -17.81
CA ASP A 291 -0.87 -15.26 -19.10
C ASP A 291 -1.35 -14.19 -20.09
N LYS A 292 -1.79 -13.03 -19.59
CA LYS A 292 -2.20 -11.87 -20.39
C LYS A 292 -1.01 -11.02 -20.84
N LEU A 293 0.19 -11.23 -20.29
CA LEU A 293 1.39 -10.46 -20.63
C LEU A 293 2.11 -11.06 -21.84
N ASN A 294 2.55 -10.17 -22.73
CA ASN A 294 3.33 -10.53 -23.93
C ASN A 294 4.76 -10.01 -23.83
N THR A 295 5.01 -8.89 -23.15
CA THR A 295 6.32 -8.25 -23.11
C THR A 295 7.22 -8.84 -22.03
N LEU A 296 8.52 -8.87 -22.32
CA LEU A 296 9.51 -9.42 -21.39
C LEU A 296 9.60 -8.61 -20.10
N ASP A 297 9.49 -7.29 -20.19
CA ASP A 297 9.61 -6.38 -19.05
C ASP A 297 8.41 -6.51 -18.09
N ALA A 298 7.20 -6.63 -18.63
CA ALA A 298 6.00 -6.91 -17.83
C ALA A 298 6.12 -8.26 -17.10
N LYS A 299 6.52 -9.32 -17.81
CA LYS A 299 6.72 -10.65 -17.19
C LYS A 299 7.80 -10.65 -16.13
N LYS A 300 8.94 -10.00 -16.38
CA LYS A 300 10.03 -9.84 -15.38
C LYS A 300 9.55 -9.06 -14.17
N THR A 301 8.70 -8.05 -14.35
CA THR A 301 8.14 -7.24 -13.26
C THR A 301 7.27 -8.10 -12.33
N ILE A 302 6.36 -8.91 -12.88
CA ILE A 302 5.57 -9.87 -12.06
C ILE A 302 6.49 -10.81 -11.29
N ILE A 303 7.50 -11.39 -11.95
CA ILE A 303 8.42 -12.36 -11.32
C ILE A 303 9.21 -11.71 -10.17
N LYS A 304 9.74 -10.50 -10.36
CA LYS A 304 10.46 -9.74 -9.33
C LYS A 304 9.57 -9.41 -8.13
N LEU A 305 8.27 -9.24 -8.36
CA LEU A 305 7.32 -8.80 -7.35
C LEU A 305 6.46 -9.92 -6.76
N LEU A 306 6.73 -11.21 -7.06
CA LEU A 306 5.89 -12.32 -6.60
C LEU A 306 5.57 -12.29 -5.11
N ASN A 307 6.59 -12.20 -4.25
CA ASN A 307 6.38 -12.15 -2.80
C ASN A 307 5.61 -10.90 -2.35
N TYR A 308 5.81 -9.76 -3.04
CA TYR A 308 5.05 -8.55 -2.76
C TYR A 308 3.58 -8.72 -3.15
N ILE A 309 3.30 -9.27 -4.34
CA ILE A 309 1.94 -9.55 -4.83
C ILE A 309 1.22 -10.45 -3.84
N ASP A 310 1.87 -11.51 -3.39
CA ASP A 310 1.32 -12.42 -2.38
C ASP A 310 1.00 -11.69 -1.07
N SER A 311 1.99 -11.03 -0.49
CA SER A 311 1.90 -10.47 0.88
C SER A 311 1.08 -9.18 0.96
N ASN A 312 0.88 -8.48 -0.14
CA ASN A 312 0.21 -7.17 -0.14
C ASN A 312 -1.02 -7.14 -1.01
N ILE A 313 -1.00 -7.73 -2.21
CA ILE A 313 -2.14 -7.60 -3.13
C ILE A 313 -3.16 -8.71 -2.87
N PHE A 314 -2.73 -9.97 -2.81
CA PHE A 314 -3.66 -11.11 -2.76
C PHE A 314 -4.05 -11.46 -1.32
N SER A 315 -3.19 -11.21 -0.33
CA SER A 315 -3.48 -11.41 1.09
C SER A 315 -4.49 -10.40 1.68
N ASN A 316 -4.55 -9.19 1.15
CA ASN A 316 -5.33 -8.07 1.69
C ASN A 316 -6.69 -7.88 1.00
N ILE A 317 -7.02 -8.69 0.00
CA ILE A 317 -8.38 -8.78 -0.52
C ILE A 317 -9.17 -9.56 0.52
N GLU A 318 -9.59 -8.88 1.59
CA GLU A 318 -10.49 -9.46 2.57
C GLU A 318 -11.74 -9.95 1.85
N ILE A 319 -12.06 -11.20 2.18
CA ILE A 319 -13.07 -12.08 1.63
C ILE A 319 -14.45 -11.48 1.92
N TYR A 320 -14.85 -10.46 1.16
CA TYR A 320 -16.23 -10.02 1.07
C TYR A 320 -16.82 -10.51 -0.25
N SER A 321 -17.89 -11.28 -0.11
CA SER A 321 -18.79 -11.81 -1.14
C SER A 321 -18.41 -13.16 -1.76
N HIS A 322 -19.44 -14.01 -1.82
CA HIS A 322 -19.48 -15.39 -2.28
C HIS A 322 -19.23 -15.58 -3.79
N GLU A 323 -18.50 -14.65 -4.43
CA GLU A 323 -18.17 -14.65 -5.85
C GLU A 323 -16.69 -14.27 -6.10
N SER A 324 -15.80 -14.43 -5.12
CA SER A 324 -14.37 -14.28 -5.39
C SER A 324 -13.90 -15.39 -6.34
N ASN A 325 -13.89 -15.11 -7.65
CA ASN A 325 -13.08 -15.84 -8.60
C ASN A 325 -11.69 -15.92 -7.99
N ASN A 326 -11.23 -17.13 -7.65
CA ASN A 326 -9.93 -17.30 -7.04
C ASN A 326 -8.87 -16.61 -7.91
N LEU A 327 -8.31 -15.50 -7.41
CA LEU A 327 -7.32 -14.74 -8.14
C LEU A 327 -6.02 -15.53 -8.11
N TYR A 328 -5.54 -15.91 -9.30
CA TYR A 328 -4.25 -16.54 -9.51
C TYR A 328 -3.45 -15.71 -10.50
N ILE A 329 -2.14 -15.68 -10.36
CA ILE A 329 -1.28 -15.01 -11.35
C ILE A 329 -1.22 -15.79 -12.67
N THR A 330 -1.45 -17.11 -12.63
CA THR A 330 -1.60 -17.97 -13.82
C THR A 330 -2.37 -19.24 -13.49
N SER A 331 -3.11 -19.71 -14.49
CA SER A 331 -3.76 -21.04 -14.53
C SER A 331 -3.18 -21.92 -15.63
N ASN A 332 -2.04 -21.52 -16.23
CA ASN A 332 -1.36 -22.25 -17.28
C ASN A 332 -0.09 -22.95 -16.74
N ILE A 333 0.01 -24.26 -16.92
CA ILE A 333 1.13 -25.06 -16.41
C ILE A 333 2.49 -24.65 -17.01
N ASN A 334 2.52 -24.22 -18.27
CA ASN A 334 3.76 -23.80 -18.93
C ASN A 334 4.22 -22.45 -18.38
N SER A 335 3.29 -21.52 -18.18
CA SER A 335 3.54 -20.23 -17.52
C SER A 335 4.06 -20.42 -16.10
N PHE A 336 3.40 -21.27 -15.29
CA PHE A 336 3.88 -21.63 -13.96
C PHE A 336 5.32 -22.17 -13.99
N ARG A 337 5.61 -23.15 -14.85
CA ARG A 337 6.98 -23.71 -14.98
C ARG A 337 7.99 -22.64 -15.38
N SER A 338 7.59 -21.71 -16.26
CA SER A 338 8.41 -20.58 -16.68
C SER A 338 8.72 -19.65 -15.52
N ILE A 339 7.69 -19.17 -14.81
CA ILE A 339 7.81 -18.30 -13.64
C ILE A 339 8.77 -18.91 -12.61
N ILE A 340 8.52 -20.17 -12.25
CA ILE A 340 9.28 -20.86 -11.19
C ILE A 340 10.75 -21.04 -11.58
N ARG A 341 11.03 -21.42 -12.83
CA ARG A 341 12.41 -21.56 -13.32
C ARG A 341 13.16 -20.23 -13.30
N THR A 342 12.52 -19.15 -13.74
CA THR A 342 13.13 -17.81 -13.71
C THR A 342 13.33 -17.34 -12.28
N TYR A 343 12.32 -17.49 -11.42
CA TYR A 343 12.37 -17.03 -10.03
C TYR A 343 13.50 -17.71 -9.24
N MET A 344 13.68 -19.02 -9.41
CA MET A 344 14.76 -19.77 -8.77
C MET A 344 16.17 -19.30 -9.15
N ASN A 345 16.33 -18.64 -10.31
CA ASN A 345 17.63 -18.14 -10.75
C ASN A 345 17.95 -16.75 -10.17
N HIS A 346 17.00 -16.09 -9.52
CA HIS A 346 17.12 -14.67 -9.16
C HIS A 346 16.98 -14.36 -7.67
N GLU A 347 16.35 -15.21 -6.86
CA GLU A 347 16.12 -14.91 -5.44
C GLU A 347 16.20 -16.14 -4.52
N ASP A 348 16.78 -15.96 -3.33
CA ASP A 348 16.77 -16.95 -2.22
C ASP A 348 15.46 -16.93 -1.41
N LYS A 349 14.41 -16.27 -1.92
CA LYS A 349 13.13 -16.12 -1.21
C LYS A 349 12.22 -17.32 -1.42
N LYS A 350 11.35 -17.58 -0.44
CA LYS A 350 10.31 -18.62 -0.51
C LYS A 350 9.35 -18.30 -1.66
N ILE A 351 8.96 -19.34 -2.40
CA ILE A 351 8.00 -19.22 -3.50
C ILE A 351 6.57 -19.15 -2.90
N PRO A 352 5.79 -18.10 -3.22
CA PRO A 352 4.40 -17.99 -2.79
C PRO A 352 3.50 -18.87 -3.68
N PHE A 353 3.43 -20.17 -3.37
CA PHE A 353 2.69 -21.13 -4.21
C PHE A 353 1.18 -20.88 -4.26
N ASN A 354 0.62 -20.18 -3.27
CA ASN A 354 -0.79 -19.76 -3.21
C ASN A 354 -1.20 -18.78 -4.33
N LEU A 355 -0.24 -18.14 -5.01
CA LEU A 355 -0.52 -17.32 -6.19
C LEU A 355 -0.92 -18.13 -7.44
N PHE A 356 -0.76 -19.46 -7.42
CA PHE A 356 -1.00 -20.31 -8.58
C PHE A 356 -2.26 -21.15 -8.42
N ASN A 357 -2.94 -21.43 -9.53
CA ASN A 357 -4.16 -22.23 -9.52
C ASN A 357 -3.90 -23.64 -8.95
N PRO A 358 -4.70 -24.14 -7.97
CA PRO A 358 -4.57 -25.47 -7.39
C PRO A 358 -4.57 -26.60 -8.44
N THR A 359 -5.27 -26.42 -9.56
CA THR A 359 -5.31 -27.39 -10.65
C THR A 359 -3.94 -27.59 -11.30
N ILE A 360 -3.21 -26.50 -11.58
CA ILE A 360 -1.87 -26.62 -12.17
C ILE A 360 -0.83 -27.06 -11.14
N LEU A 361 -0.99 -26.67 -9.87
CA LEU A 361 -0.15 -27.17 -8.78
C LEU A 361 -0.30 -28.68 -8.60
N TRP A 362 -1.52 -29.20 -8.67
CA TRP A 362 -1.79 -30.63 -8.65
C TRP A 362 -1.21 -31.35 -9.87
N GLN A 363 -1.40 -30.78 -11.07
CA GLN A 363 -0.81 -31.31 -12.30
C GLN A 363 0.72 -31.39 -12.19
N GLU A 364 1.37 -30.38 -11.61
CA GLU A 364 2.81 -30.42 -11.39
C GLU A 364 3.21 -31.44 -10.33
N LEU A 365 2.47 -31.52 -9.22
CA LEU A 365 2.74 -32.45 -8.13
C LEU A 365 2.67 -33.91 -8.61
N THR A 366 1.66 -34.25 -9.41
CA THR A 366 1.48 -35.60 -10.00
C THR A 366 2.53 -35.96 -11.05
N ASN A 367 3.23 -34.97 -11.61
CA ASN A 367 4.40 -35.21 -12.44
C ASN A 367 5.66 -35.37 -11.58
N VAL A 368 5.80 -36.53 -10.91
CA VAL A 368 6.91 -36.85 -10.00
C VAL A 368 8.30 -36.80 -10.67
N GLN A 369 8.37 -36.83 -12.00
CA GLN A 369 9.61 -36.67 -12.76
C GLN A 369 10.03 -35.20 -12.90
N SER A 370 9.13 -34.25 -12.68
CA SER A 370 9.46 -32.83 -12.76
C SER A 370 10.47 -32.41 -11.71
N LYS A 371 11.51 -31.67 -12.14
CA LYS A 371 12.51 -31.07 -11.24
C LYS A 371 11.87 -30.11 -10.24
N ILE A 372 10.84 -29.35 -10.64
CA ILE A 372 10.15 -28.41 -9.75
C ILE A 372 9.43 -29.18 -8.66
N SER A 373 8.65 -30.20 -9.06
CA SER A 373 7.94 -31.07 -8.13
C SER A 373 8.90 -31.73 -7.14
N ARG A 374 9.98 -32.37 -7.60
CA ARG A 374 10.98 -32.99 -6.71
C ARG A 374 11.60 -32.03 -5.70
N LYS A 375 11.87 -30.78 -6.11
CA LYS A 375 12.49 -29.76 -5.25
C LYS A 375 11.50 -29.14 -4.27
N HIS A 376 10.25 -28.92 -4.69
CA HIS A 376 9.26 -28.10 -3.97
C HIS A 376 7.98 -28.85 -3.56
N TYR A 377 7.95 -30.19 -3.64
CA TYR A 377 6.72 -30.97 -3.41
C TYR A 377 6.06 -30.66 -2.07
N LYS A 378 6.83 -30.46 -1.00
CA LYS A 378 6.29 -30.17 0.34
C LYS A 378 5.51 -28.87 0.35
N GLU A 379 6.06 -27.84 -0.31
CA GLU A 379 5.46 -26.51 -0.33
C GLU A 379 4.20 -26.50 -1.21
N ILE A 380 4.27 -27.16 -2.38
CA ILE A 380 3.11 -27.35 -3.27
C ILE A 380 2.01 -28.14 -2.54
N LEU A 381 2.35 -29.29 -1.95
CA LEU A 381 1.41 -30.13 -1.21
C LEU A 381 0.77 -29.41 -0.02
N ASN A 382 1.55 -28.60 0.71
CA ASN A 382 1.03 -27.83 1.84
C ASN A 382 0.06 -26.74 1.40
N THR A 383 0.26 -26.16 0.20
CA THR A 383 -0.60 -25.13 -0.38
C THR A 383 -1.95 -25.69 -0.82
N LEU A 384 -1.98 -26.92 -1.33
CA LEU A 384 -3.22 -27.57 -1.77
C LEU A 384 -4.14 -27.91 -0.59
N ASP A 385 -5.43 -27.63 -0.76
CA ASP A 385 -6.45 -28.00 0.20
C ASP A 385 -6.65 -29.53 0.26
N LYS A 386 -6.97 -30.03 1.45
CA LYS A 386 -7.14 -31.47 1.71
C LYS A 386 -8.33 -32.05 0.95
N ASP A 387 -9.44 -31.33 0.91
CA ASP A 387 -10.65 -31.78 0.23
C ASP A 387 -10.45 -31.69 -1.28
N PHE A 388 -9.77 -30.65 -1.77
CA PHE A 388 -9.36 -30.57 -3.17
C PHE A 388 -8.49 -31.76 -3.62
N ILE A 389 -7.45 -32.12 -2.85
CA ILE A 389 -6.61 -33.29 -3.16
C ILE A 389 -7.47 -34.56 -3.23
N THR A 390 -8.38 -34.72 -2.27
CA THR A 390 -9.22 -35.92 -2.19
C THR A 390 -10.18 -36.00 -3.39
N GLU A 391 -10.78 -34.87 -3.79
CA GLU A 391 -11.60 -34.78 -4.99
C GLU A 391 -10.82 -35.17 -6.24
N GLN A 392 -9.59 -34.65 -6.40
CA GLN A 392 -8.74 -34.98 -7.55
C GLN A 392 -8.32 -36.45 -7.60
N LEU A 393 -8.14 -37.09 -6.44
CA LEU A 393 -7.84 -38.53 -6.36
C LEU A 393 -9.05 -39.41 -6.70
N ASN A 394 -10.28 -38.92 -6.46
CA ASN A 394 -11.50 -39.64 -6.85
C ASN A 394 -11.86 -39.45 -8.33
N LYS A 395 -11.29 -38.45 -9.01
CA LYS A 395 -11.43 -38.30 -10.46
C LYS A 395 -10.74 -39.47 -11.16
N SER A 396 -11.40 -40.00 -12.20
CA SER A 396 -10.91 -41.12 -13.02
C SER A 396 -9.59 -40.84 -13.76
N SER A 397 -9.05 -39.62 -13.66
CA SER A 397 -7.81 -39.18 -14.31
C SER A 397 -6.52 -39.60 -13.58
N ILE A 398 -6.58 -40.05 -12.32
CA ILE A 398 -5.39 -40.51 -11.59
C ILE A 398 -5.31 -42.03 -11.60
N SER A 399 -4.27 -42.56 -12.23
CA SER A 399 -4.03 -44.01 -12.27
C SER A 399 -3.47 -44.52 -10.93
N LEU A 400 -3.73 -45.79 -10.61
CA LEU A 400 -3.15 -46.45 -9.44
C LEU A 400 -1.60 -46.38 -9.44
N PRO A 401 -0.89 -46.63 -10.56
CA PRO A 401 0.56 -46.43 -10.63
C PRO A 401 1.01 -45.02 -10.24
N THR A 402 0.33 -43.98 -10.73
CA THR A 402 0.65 -42.58 -10.37
C THR A 402 0.45 -42.34 -8.87
N PHE A 403 -0.59 -42.93 -8.28
CA PHE A 403 -0.82 -42.83 -6.85
C PHE A 403 0.25 -43.55 -6.01
N GLU A 404 0.71 -44.72 -6.45
CA GLU A 404 1.84 -45.44 -5.84
C GLU A 404 3.11 -44.60 -5.90
N GLU A 405 3.42 -44.00 -7.06
CA GLU A 405 4.57 -43.10 -7.22
C GLU A 405 4.49 -41.89 -6.27
N LEU A 406 3.30 -41.29 -6.07
CA LEU A 406 3.11 -40.18 -5.14
C LEU A 406 3.40 -40.60 -3.69
N ILE A 407 2.91 -41.77 -3.26
CA ILE A 407 3.18 -42.32 -1.93
C ILE A 407 4.67 -42.61 -1.77
N GLU A 408 5.31 -43.21 -2.76
CA GLU A 408 6.73 -43.55 -2.70
C GLU A 408 7.61 -42.30 -2.60
N ASN A 409 7.33 -41.29 -3.43
CA ASN A 409 8.14 -40.07 -3.50
C ASN A 409 7.90 -39.13 -2.30
N TYR A 410 6.66 -39.01 -1.82
CA TYR A 410 6.30 -38.00 -0.81
C TYR A 410 5.98 -38.58 0.58
N LYS A 411 5.89 -39.91 0.70
CA LYS A 411 5.77 -40.70 1.93
C LYS A 411 4.71 -40.15 2.88
N ASP A 412 5.07 -40.02 4.16
CA ASP A 412 4.19 -39.58 5.23
C ASP A 412 3.58 -38.20 4.99
N SER A 413 4.25 -37.31 4.23
CA SER A 413 3.72 -35.95 3.99
C SER A 413 2.43 -36.00 3.19
N PHE A 414 2.40 -36.83 2.15
CA PHE A 414 1.24 -36.99 1.27
C PHE A 414 0.13 -37.79 1.95
N THR A 415 0.49 -38.92 2.56
CA THR A 415 -0.49 -39.80 3.22
C THR A 415 -1.17 -39.13 4.42
N ASN A 416 -0.47 -38.26 5.16
CA ASN A 416 -1.06 -37.50 6.27
C ASN A 416 -2.01 -36.38 5.81
N LYS A 417 -1.85 -35.87 4.59
CA LYS A 417 -2.68 -34.78 4.04
C LYS A 417 -4.01 -35.30 3.49
N ILE A 418 -4.06 -36.50 2.90
CA ILE A 418 -5.26 -37.06 2.23
C ILE A 418 -6.36 -37.46 3.23
N ASN A 419 -7.63 -37.32 2.82
CA ASN A 419 -8.76 -37.91 3.54
C ASN A 419 -9.06 -39.35 3.07
N ILE A 420 -8.38 -40.34 3.66
CA ILE A 420 -8.50 -41.76 3.24
C ILE A 420 -9.95 -42.28 3.31
N LYS A 421 -10.77 -41.77 4.24
CA LYS A 421 -12.16 -42.24 4.43
C LYS A 421 -13.03 -41.94 3.20
N THR A 422 -12.77 -40.83 2.52
CA THR A 422 -13.59 -40.31 1.42
C THR A 422 -13.04 -40.66 0.04
N LEU A 423 -11.93 -41.41 -0.03
CA LEU A 423 -11.49 -41.98 -1.31
C LEU A 423 -12.59 -42.91 -1.86
N GLU A 424 -12.71 -43.06 -3.17
CA GLU A 424 -13.70 -43.97 -3.78
C GLU A 424 -13.06 -45.29 -4.19
N ILE A 425 -11.82 -45.24 -4.68
CA ILE A 425 -11.07 -46.40 -5.17
C ILE A 425 -10.53 -47.23 -4.01
N GLY A 426 -11.05 -48.45 -3.86
CA GLY A 426 -10.67 -49.39 -2.79
C GLY A 426 -9.19 -49.77 -2.80
N GLU A 427 -8.58 -49.90 -3.98
CA GLU A 427 -7.16 -50.20 -4.15
C GLU A 427 -6.28 -49.07 -3.61
N MET A 428 -6.57 -47.81 -3.95
CA MET A 428 -5.87 -46.64 -3.41
C MET A 428 -6.02 -46.53 -1.88
N LYS A 429 -7.23 -46.78 -1.33
CA LYS A 429 -7.44 -46.85 0.12
C LYS A 429 -6.53 -47.88 0.79
N SER A 430 -6.33 -49.03 0.17
CA SER A 430 -5.55 -50.13 0.74
C SER A 430 -4.04 -49.83 0.80
N LEU A 431 -3.54 -49.00 -0.12
CA LEU A 431 -2.13 -48.60 -0.20
C LEU A 431 -1.74 -47.58 0.89
N VAL A 432 -2.68 -46.74 1.31
CA VAL A 432 -2.46 -45.81 2.44
C VAL A 432 -2.59 -46.58 3.75
N ARG A 433 -1.60 -47.44 4.03
CA ARG A 433 -1.51 -48.15 5.30
C ARG A 433 -1.44 -47.14 6.42
N ARG A 434 -2.46 -47.10 7.28
CA ARG A 434 -2.33 -46.47 8.59
C ARG A 434 -1.13 -47.12 9.28
N PRO A 435 -0.24 -46.37 9.95
CA PRO A 435 0.71 -47.01 10.85
C PRO A 435 -0.13 -47.87 11.80
N ASN A 436 0.13 -49.17 11.82
CA ASN A 436 -0.39 -50.08 12.83
C ASN A 436 0.13 -49.58 14.19
N ARG A 437 -0.53 -48.57 14.77
CA ARG A 437 -0.42 -48.30 16.18
C ARG A 437 -0.90 -49.58 16.84
N LYS A 438 0.03 -50.32 17.44
CA LYS A 438 -0.31 -51.39 18.37
C LYS A 438 -1.42 -50.84 19.27
N PRO A 439 -2.52 -51.59 19.50
CA PRO A 439 -3.57 -51.14 20.41
C PRO A 439 -2.92 -50.67 21.70
N ASP A 440 -3.29 -49.47 22.17
CA ASP A 440 -2.66 -48.83 23.31
C ASP A 440 -3.02 -49.62 24.58
N ASN A 441 -2.24 -50.67 24.88
CA ASN A 441 -2.42 -51.51 26.07
C ASN A 441 -1.97 -50.82 27.37
N ARG A 442 -1.97 -49.49 27.36
CA ARG A 442 -1.50 -48.66 28.46
C ARG A 442 -2.41 -48.79 29.67
N ASN A 443 -3.73 -48.90 29.47
CA ASN A 443 -4.68 -49.12 30.57
C ASN A 443 -4.42 -50.46 31.28
N ASP A 444 -4.17 -51.54 30.52
CA ASP A 444 -3.85 -52.86 31.11
C ASP A 444 -2.52 -52.83 31.87
N LYS A 445 -1.52 -52.12 31.35
CA LYS A 445 -0.23 -51.94 32.03
C LYS A 445 -0.37 -51.13 33.32
N GLN A 446 -1.14 -50.04 33.29
CA GLN A 446 -1.43 -49.23 34.48
C GLN A 446 -2.16 -50.06 35.53
N LYS A 447 -3.17 -50.84 35.13
CA LYS A 447 -3.92 -51.73 36.02
C LYS A 447 -3.02 -52.78 36.68
N LYS A 448 -2.19 -53.48 35.88
CA LYS A 448 -1.23 -54.47 36.40
C LYS A 448 -0.20 -53.86 37.35
N LEU A 449 0.28 -52.64 37.05
CA LEU A 449 1.22 -51.94 37.93
C LEU A 449 0.56 -51.56 39.25
N ALA A 450 -0.68 -51.06 39.23
CA ALA A 450 -1.43 -50.72 40.43
C ALA A 450 -1.76 -51.96 41.27
N GLU A 451 -2.21 -53.05 40.64
CA GLU A 451 -2.44 -54.35 41.28
C GLU A 451 -1.16 -54.88 41.96
N TYR A 452 -0.03 -54.82 41.24
CA TYR A 452 1.25 -55.25 41.79
C TYR A 452 1.65 -54.46 43.03
N ILE A 453 1.56 -53.12 42.99
CA ILE A 453 1.92 -52.27 44.14
C ILE A 453 0.97 -52.52 45.32
N ASN A 454 -0.34 -52.67 45.07
CA ASN A 454 -1.34 -52.88 46.11
C ASN A 454 -1.30 -54.26 46.78
N GLN A 455 -0.64 -55.25 46.18
CA GLN A 455 -0.46 -56.59 46.76
C GLN A 455 0.61 -56.62 47.86
N HIS A 456 1.40 -55.55 48.00
CA HIS A 456 2.49 -55.48 48.96
C HIS A 456 2.15 -54.47 50.06
N SER A 457 2.39 -54.87 51.32
CA SER A 457 2.21 -54.04 52.51
C SER A 457 3.52 -53.46 53.06
N ASN A 458 4.67 -53.87 52.50
CA ASN A 458 5.98 -53.34 52.83
C ASN A 458 6.79 -53.06 51.54
N ILE A 459 7.56 -51.98 51.53
CA ILE A 459 8.40 -51.57 50.41
C ILE A 459 9.50 -52.60 50.10
N ASP A 460 9.97 -53.35 51.10
CA ASP A 460 11.02 -54.36 50.93
C ASP A 460 10.55 -55.57 50.11
N ASP A 461 9.24 -55.81 50.05
CA ASP A 461 8.64 -56.88 49.24
C ASP A 461 8.49 -56.50 47.76
N ILE A 462 8.65 -55.22 47.44
CA ILE A 462 8.50 -54.69 46.08
C ILE A 462 9.84 -54.79 45.34
N LYS A 463 9.84 -55.59 44.27
CA LYS A 463 11.02 -55.79 43.42
C LYS A 463 11.22 -54.57 42.53
N GLU A 464 12.31 -53.83 42.77
CA GLU A 464 12.67 -52.64 41.99
C GLU A 464 12.73 -52.92 40.48
N LYS A 465 13.23 -54.11 40.08
CA LYS A 465 13.25 -54.55 38.68
C LYS A 465 11.86 -54.56 38.03
N VAL A 466 10.80 -54.88 38.77
CA VAL A 466 9.42 -54.91 38.25
C VAL A 466 8.91 -53.48 38.04
N ILE A 467 9.11 -52.58 39.01
CA ILE A 467 8.75 -51.17 38.87
C ILE A 467 9.52 -50.51 37.71
N ASN A 468 10.80 -50.85 37.56
CA ASN A 468 11.67 -50.24 36.56
C ASN A 468 11.30 -50.61 35.11
N GLN A 469 10.49 -51.66 34.90
CA GLN A 469 9.94 -52.02 33.58
C GLN A 469 8.87 -51.04 33.09
N TYR A 470 8.28 -50.24 33.98
CA TYR A 470 7.25 -49.27 33.64
C TYR A 470 7.84 -47.88 33.42
N LYS A 471 7.26 -47.13 32.47
CA LYS A 471 7.64 -45.73 32.22
C LYS A 471 7.15 -44.87 33.38
N VAL A 472 7.93 -43.83 33.72
CA VAL A 472 7.59 -42.89 34.80
C VAL A 472 6.19 -42.28 34.60
N ARG A 473 5.82 -41.93 33.37
CA ARG A 473 4.47 -41.41 33.07
C ARG A 473 3.33 -42.37 33.44
N ASP A 474 3.58 -43.68 33.40
CA ASP A 474 2.58 -44.70 33.71
C ASP A 474 2.51 -44.87 35.24
N LEU A 475 3.66 -44.82 35.92
CA LEU A 475 3.76 -44.76 37.38
C LEU A 475 3.07 -43.51 37.97
N LEU A 476 3.19 -42.34 37.35
CA LEU A 476 2.52 -41.11 37.81
C LEU A 476 0.99 -41.15 37.61
N SER A 477 0.53 -41.85 36.57
CA SER A 477 -0.90 -41.87 36.20
C SER A 477 -1.77 -42.77 37.07
N ILE A 478 -1.17 -43.65 37.87
CA ILE A 478 -1.91 -44.60 38.73
C ILE A 478 -2.13 -44.08 40.16
N LYS A 479 -1.87 -42.79 40.43
CA LYS A 479 -1.93 -42.22 41.79
C LYS A 479 -3.22 -42.49 42.56
N ASN A 480 -4.36 -42.50 41.85
CA ASN A 480 -5.67 -42.74 42.45
C ASN A 480 -6.02 -44.23 42.59
N SER A 481 -5.19 -45.11 42.03
CA SER A 481 -5.37 -46.56 42.04
C SER A 481 -4.50 -47.26 43.09
N ILE A 482 -3.69 -46.52 43.85
CA ILE A 482 -2.83 -47.07 44.89
C ILE A 482 -3.45 -46.86 46.27
N ASN A 483 -3.58 -47.95 47.02
CA ASN A 483 -4.20 -47.97 48.34
C ASN A 483 -3.24 -47.51 49.43
N ASN A 484 -1.97 -47.93 49.36
CA ASN A 484 -0.95 -47.55 50.33
C ASN A 484 -0.10 -46.38 49.80
N LYS A 485 -0.41 -45.17 50.26
CA LYS A 485 0.27 -43.94 49.83
C LYS A 485 1.72 -43.87 50.30
N GLU A 486 2.04 -44.38 51.48
CA GLU A 486 3.41 -44.36 52.02
C GLU A 486 4.36 -45.19 51.16
N ILE A 487 3.95 -46.43 50.84
CA ILE A 487 4.69 -47.29 49.90
C ILE A 487 4.81 -46.63 48.52
N TYR A 488 3.76 -45.95 48.07
CA TYR A 488 3.79 -45.26 46.77
C TYR A 488 4.79 -44.10 46.74
N ILE A 489 4.87 -43.31 47.82
CA ILE A 489 5.85 -42.24 47.99
C ILE A 489 7.27 -42.83 47.98
N ASP A 490 7.52 -43.94 48.67
CA ASP A 490 8.82 -44.61 48.67
C ASP A 490 9.25 -45.10 47.28
N ILE A 491 8.31 -45.67 46.52
CA ILE A 491 8.55 -46.07 45.13
C ILE A 491 8.88 -44.85 44.26
N LEU A 492 8.13 -43.75 44.41
CA LEU A 492 8.36 -42.51 43.68
C LEU A 492 9.73 -41.91 44.03
N ASN A 493 10.13 -41.92 45.30
CA ASN A 493 11.45 -41.48 45.78
C ASN A 493 12.59 -42.32 45.21
N LYS A 494 12.46 -43.66 45.18
CA LYS A 494 13.44 -44.53 44.51
C LYS A 494 13.52 -44.24 43.01
N ARG A 495 12.37 -44.05 42.34
CA ARG A 495 12.32 -43.79 40.89
C ARG A 495 12.86 -42.41 40.52
N LYS A 496 12.67 -41.41 41.39
CA LYS A 496 13.18 -40.03 41.25
C LYS A 496 14.69 -39.99 41.00
N LEU A 497 15.47 -40.83 41.69
CA LEU A 497 16.92 -40.93 41.54
C LEU A 497 17.34 -41.36 40.12
N SER A 498 16.49 -42.13 39.43
CA SER A 498 16.76 -42.67 38.09
C SER A 498 16.14 -41.87 36.93
N ALA A 499 15.30 -40.86 37.20
CA ALA A 499 14.42 -40.23 36.21
C ALA A 499 14.76 -38.75 35.90
N LYS A 500 15.88 -38.49 35.20
CA LYS A 500 16.36 -37.12 34.89
C LYS A 500 15.30 -36.17 34.30
N ASN A 501 14.52 -36.61 33.31
CA ASN A 501 13.56 -35.74 32.60
C ASN A 501 12.16 -35.67 33.24
N SER A 502 11.93 -36.35 34.37
CA SER A 502 10.61 -36.40 35.03
C SER A 502 10.68 -36.13 36.54
N LYS A 503 11.86 -35.74 37.04
CA LYS A 503 12.12 -35.43 38.45
C LYS A 503 11.10 -34.45 39.03
N ASN A 504 10.89 -33.29 38.37
CA ASN A 504 9.97 -32.26 38.86
C ASN A 504 8.51 -32.75 38.93
N LYS A 505 8.09 -33.62 37.99
CA LYS A 505 6.73 -34.19 38.00
C LYS A 505 6.54 -35.23 39.10
N ILE A 506 7.59 -35.97 39.44
CA ILE A 506 7.60 -36.89 40.58
C ILE A 506 7.55 -36.10 41.90
N GLU A 507 8.36 -35.05 42.04
CA GLU A 507 8.37 -34.18 43.22
C GLU A 507 7.02 -33.53 43.49
N GLN A 508 6.38 -32.99 42.43
CA GLN A 508 5.04 -32.41 42.55
C GLN A 508 4.00 -33.43 43.02
N LEU A 509 4.06 -34.68 42.52
CA LEU A 509 3.14 -35.72 42.93
C LEU A 509 3.37 -36.19 44.37
N ILE A 510 4.64 -36.29 44.81
CA ILE A 510 4.97 -36.62 46.20
C ILE A 510 4.37 -35.56 47.13
N ALA A 511 4.59 -34.27 46.83
CA ALA A 511 4.02 -33.17 47.61
C ALA A 511 2.47 -33.21 47.65
N GLU A 512 1.80 -33.54 46.54
CA GLU A 512 0.34 -33.74 46.50
C GLU A 512 -0.13 -34.91 47.38
N LEU A 513 0.67 -35.97 47.53
CA LEU A 513 0.32 -37.14 48.32
C LEU A 513 0.58 -36.91 49.82
N GLU A 514 1.65 -36.21 50.16
CA GLU A 514 2.02 -35.82 51.53
C GLU A 514 1.02 -34.81 52.10
N THR A 515 0.63 -33.78 51.33
CA THR A 515 -0.40 -32.80 51.74
C THR A 515 -1.79 -33.40 51.95
N LYS A 516 -2.11 -34.52 51.28
CA LYS A 516 -3.37 -35.28 51.51
C LYS A 516 -3.32 -36.21 52.72
N ASN A 517 -2.16 -36.43 53.33
CA ASN A 517 -2.03 -37.19 54.58
C ASN A 517 -2.09 -36.29 55.83
N GLU A 518 -2.01 -34.97 55.67
CA GLU A 518 -2.09 -34.00 56.78
C GLU A 518 -3.53 -33.51 57.11
N LEU A 519 -4.57 -34.11 56.52
CA LEU A 519 -5.95 -33.88 56.98
C LEU A 519 -6.28 -34.85 58.15
N PRO A 520 -6.61 -34.35 59.37
CA PRO A 520 -6.65 -35.19 60.57
C PRO A 520 -7.83 -36.16 60.61
N SER A 521 -7.53 -37.37 61.11
CA SER A 521 -8.47 -38.29 61.73
C SER A 521 -8.85 -37.78 63.13
N ASN A 522 -10.17 -37.69 63.38
CA ASN A 522 -10.91 -37.36 64.63
C ASN A 522 -11.08 -35.85 64.93
N MET A 523 -12.31 -35.37 65.14
CA MET A 523 -13.15 -35.54 66.36
C MET A 523 -12.47 -35.01 67.62
#